data_AF-A0A7G9FRQ7-F1
#
_entry.id   AF-A0A7G9FRQ7-F1
#
_cell.length_a   1.000
_cell.length_b   1.000
_cell.length_c   1.000
_cell.angle_alpha   90.00
_cell.angle_beta   90.00
_cell.angle_gamma   90.00
#
_symmetry.space_group_name_H-M   'P 1'
#
loop_
_entity.id
_entity.type
_entity.pdbx_description
1 polymer ?
#
loop_
_entity_poly.entity_id
_entity_poly.type
_entity_poly.pdbx_seq_one_letter_code
_entity_poly.pdbx_strand_id
1 'polypeptide(L)'
;MEDYLAEGNAYCSDRKVIHKEATIKILRVLSGDKNVDDTEEILKALDIAEEDEISMCELFDQYTRRGISQGISKGIIIMCKDFNATYEDTLQKLKNKLNISEKEAEEQMKLYW
;
A
#
# COMPACT_ATOMS: atom_id res chain seq x y z
N MET A 1 12.43 30.32 2.72
CA MET A 1 11.40 31.13 3.41
C MET A 1 10.62 31.76 2.27
N GLU A 2 9.40 31.34 1.93
CA GLU A 2 8.37 30.56 2.63
C GLU A 2 8.17 29.16 2.04
N ASP A 3 7.55 28.28 2.81
CA ASP A 3 7.18 26.92 2.42
C ASP A 3 6.06 26.48 3.37
N TYR A 4 4.82 26.57 2.90
CA TYR A 4 3.64 26.23 3.68
C TYR A 4 2.60 25.58 2.77
N LEU A 5 2.81 24.30 2.42
CA LEU A 5 1.85 23.43 1.72
C LEU A 5 1.40 23.97 0.34
N ALA A 6 2.25 23.78 -0.67
CA ALA A 6 2.00 24.09 -2.09
C ALA A 6 1.72 25.57 -2.40
N GLU A 7 2.63 26.24 -3.10
CA GLU A 7 2.34 27.54 -3.69
C GLU A 7 1.31 27.36 -4.83
N GLY A 8 0.07 27.82 -4.59
CA GLY A 8 -0.98 27.96 -5.61
C GLY A 8 -2.04 26.85 -5.62
N ASN A 9 -2.99 26.96 -6.56
CA ASN A 9 -4.15 26.04 -6.77
C ASN A 9 -3.76 24.58 -7.11
N ALA A 10 -2.49 24.21 -7.05
CA ALA A 10 -2.02 22.87 -7.37
C ALA A 10 -1.95 22.01 -6.09
N TYR A 11 -2.78 20.97 -6.03
CA TYR A 11 -2.80 19.97 -4.95
C TYR A 11 -1.47 19.19 -4.83
N CYS A 12 -0.62 19.21 -5.87
CA CYS A 12 0.58 18.39 -5.95
C CYS A 12 1.88 19.18 -5.75
N SER A 13 2.74 18.67 -4.89
CA SER A 13 4.08 19.21 -4.61
C SER A 13 5.15 18.47 -5.41
N ASP A 14 5.96 19.20 -6.18
CA ASP A 14 7.11 18.66 -6.90
C ASP A 14 8.32 18.35 -5.99
N ARG A 15 8.23 18.66 -4.69
CA ARG A 15 9.30 18.39 -3.73
C ARG A 15 9.57 16.90 -3.60
N LYS A 16 10.85 16.55 -3.73
CA LYS A 16 11.35 15.19 -3.64
C LYS A 16 11.45 14.74 -2.18
N VAL A 17 11.03 13.51 -1.92
CA VAL A 17 11.10 12.90 -0.58
C VAL A 17 12.50 12.33 -0.36
N ILE A 18 13.24 12.97 0.55
CA ILE A 18 14.63 12.60 0.85
C ILE A 18 14.70 11.33 1.71
N HIS A 19 13.82 11.21 2.72
CA HIS A 19 13.81 10.07 3.65
C HIS A 19 12.48 9.31 3.51
N LYS A 20 12.44 8.34 2.60
CA LYS A 20 11.17 7.71 2.20
C LYS A 20 10.67 6.78 3.30
N GLU A 21 11.55 5.98 3.88
CA GLU A 21 11.24 5.07 4.99
C GLU A 21 10.70 5.84 6.19
N ALA A 22 11.37 6.91 6.61
CA ALA A 22 10.92 7.75 7.72
C ALA A 22 9.53 8.37 7.45
N THR A 23 9.30 8.83 6.22
CA THR A 23 8.02 9.40 5.79
C THR A 23 6.90 8.37 5.90
N ILE A 24 7.12 7.15 5.38
CA ILE A 24 6.14 6.06 5.48
C ILE A 24 5.91 5.62 6.92
N LYS A 25 6.96 5.51 7.76
CA LYS A 25 6.82 5.20 9.19
C LYS A 25 5.89 6.19 9.89
N ILE A 26 6.06 7.49 9.64
CA ILE A 26 5.19 8.53 10.21
C ILE A 26 3.73 8.34 9.75
N LEU A 27 3.50 8.14 8.45
CA LEU A 27 2.14 7.91 7.94
C LEU A 27 1.47 6.70 8.59
N ARG A 28 2.21 5.61 8.80
CA ARG A 28 1.71 4.40 9.44
C ARG A 28 1.33 4.62 10.90
N VAL A 29 2.21 5.26 11.67
CA VAL A 29 1.92 5.62 13.07
C VAL A 29 0.68 6.52 13.14
N LEU A 30 0.57 7.52 12.27
CA LEU A 30 -0.61 8.40 12.20
C LEU A 30 -1.88 7.66 11.76
N SER A 31 -1.75 6.59 10.98
CA SER A 31 -2.85 5.70 10.59
C SER A 31 -3.25 4.72 11.70
N GLY A 32 -2.59 4.76 12.86
CA GLY A 32 -2.87 3.90 14.01
C GLY A 32 -2.10 2.58 14.02
N ASP A 33 -1.15 2.39 13.09
CA ASP A 33 -0.27 1.24 13.10
C ASP A 33 0.74 1.35 14.25
N LYS A 34 0.86 0.28 15.05
CA LYS A 34 1.74 0.25 16.22
C LYS A 34 3.10 -0.37 15.92
N ASN A 35 3.20 -1.14 14.84
CA ASN A 35 4.44 -1.78 14.42
C ASN A 35 4.80 -1.25 13.03
N VAL A 36 5.94 -0.58 12.93
CA VAL A 36 6.42 0.01 11.67
C VAL A 36 7.79 -0.51 11.26
N ASP A 37 8.25 -1.60 11.87
CA ASP A 37 9.59 -2.16 11.62
C ASP A 37 9.70 -2.82 10.24
N ASP A 38 8.59 -3.32 9.70
CA ASP A 38 8.47 -3.89 8.35
C ASP A 38 8.38 -2.83 7.24
N THR A 39 8.56 -1.53 7.54
CA THR A 39 8.42 -0.46 6.53
C THR A 39 9.41 -0.59 5.37
N GLU A 40 10.59 -1.16 5.60
CA GLU A 40 11.55 -1.42 4.51
C GLU A 40 11.01 -2.46 3.51
N GLU A 41 10.32 -3.50 4.00
CA GLU A 41 9.68 -4.50 3.14
C GLU A 41 8.52 -3.87 2.35
N ILE A 42 7.80 -2.93 2.96
CA ILE A 42 6.75 -2.16 2.30
C ILE A 42 7.30 -1.34 1.14
N LEU A 43 8.42 -0.63 1.33
CA LEU A 43 9.06 0.14 0.27
C LEU A 43 9.53 -0.74 -0.88
N LYS A 44 10.15 -1.89 -0.57
CA LYS A 44 10.53 -2.89 -1.58
C LYS A 44 9.32 -3.41 -2.36
N ALA A 45 8.21 -3.66 -1.69
CA ALA A 45 6.97 -4.09 -2.34
C ALA A 45 6.29 -2.99 -3.19
N LEU A 46 6.59 -1.72 -2.91
CA LEU A 46 6.15 -0.58 -3.73
C LEU A 46 7.11 -0.30 -4.90
N ASP A 47 8.21 -1.05 -5.02
CA ASP A 47 9.29 -0.80 -5.99
C ASP A 47 9.89 0.61 -5.84
N ILE A 48 10.03 1.05 -4.58
CA ILE A 48 10.65 2.33 -4.21
C ILE A 48 11.97 2.06 -3.50
N ALA A 49 13.07 2.46 -4.12
CA ALA A 49 14.39 2.48 -3.51
C ALA A 49 14.66 3.85 -2.83
N GLU A 50 15.57 3.89 -1.84
CA GLU A 50 15.90 5.15 -1.16
C GLU A 50 16.62 6.15 -2.07
N GLU A 51 17.31 5.67 -3.10
CA GLU A 51 17.93 6.49 -4.14
C GLU A 51 16.94 7.10 -5.14
N ASP A 52 15.68 6.66 -5.17
CA ASP A 52 14.72 7.11 -6.19
C ASP A 52 14.30 8.57 -5.98
N GLU A 53 14.19 9.33 -7.07
CA GLU A 53 13.69 10.70 -7.02
C GLU A 53 12.15 10.75 -7.07
N ILE A 54 11.49 10.32 -5.99
CA ILE A 54 10.04 10.34 -5.87
C ILE A 54 9.53 11.66 -5.25
N SER A 55 8.49 12.24 -5.82
CA SER A 55 7.77 13.37 -5.21
C SER A 55 6.82 12.90 -4.09
N MET A 56 6.37 13.83 -3.25
CA MET A 56 5.40 13.54 -2.19
C MET A 56 4.10 12.92 -2.74
N CYS A 57 3.61 13.43 -3.88
CA CYS A 57 2.36 12.96 -4.47
C CYS A 57 2.48 11.57 -5.07
N GLU A 58 3.58 11.28 -5.75
CA GLU A 58 3.85 9.93 -6.26
C GLU A 58 3.95 8.92 -5.12
N LEU A 59 4.64 9.27 -4.03
CA LEU A 59 4.75 8.42 -2.84
C LEU A 59 3.37 8.14 -2.23
N PHE A 60 2.55 9.17 -2.08
CA PHE A 60 1.21 9.04 -1.50
C PHE A 60 0.24 8.27 -2.41
N ASP A 61 0.32 8.46 -3.73
CA ASP A 61 -0.48 7.71 -4.69
C ASP A 61 -0.15 6.22 -4.61
N GLN A 62 1.14 5.86 -4.58
CA GLN A 62 1.57 4.47 -4.45
C GLN A 62 1.11 3.87 -3.11
N TYR A 63 1.28 4.60 -2.00
CA TYR A 63 0.84 4.17 -0.68
C TYR A 63 -0.69 3.99 -0.61
N THR A 64 -1.45 4.91 -1.20
CA THR A 64 -2.92 4.85 -1.26
C THR A 64 -3.40 3.67 -2.09
N ARG A 65 -2.80 3.44 -3.27
CA ARG A 65 -3.12 2.27 -4.12
C ARG A 65 -2.89 0.97 -3.38
N ARG A 66 -1.79 0.85 -2.64
CA ARG A 66 -1.52 -0.31 -1.77
C ARG A 66 -2.63 -0.48 -0.73
N GLY A 67 -3.00 0.58 -0.01
CA GLY A 67 -4.06 0.53 0.99
C GLY A 67 -5.41 0.07 0.42
N ILE A 68 -5.79 0.57 -0.76
CA ILE A 68 -7.01 0.14 -1.46
C ILE A 68 -6.94 -1.34 -1.84
N SER A 69 -5.82 -1.80 -2.40
CA SER A 69 -5.62 -3.21 -2.78
C SER A 69 -5.72 -4.15 -1.56
N GLN A 70 -5.11 -3.77 -0.43
CA GLN A 70 -5.23 -4.51 0.82
C GLN A 70 -6.67 -4.56 1.33
N GLY A 71 -7.39 -3.43 1.28
CA GLY A 71 -8.80 -3.36 1.67
C GLY A 71 -9.70 -4.27 0.83
N ILE A 72 -9.52 -4.26 -0.49
CA ILE A 72 -10.25 -5.14 -1.41
C ILE A 72 -9.90 -6.61 -1.14
N SER A 73 -8.61 -6.93 -0.97
CA SER A 73 -8.15 -8.30 -0.67
C SER A 73 -8.81 -8.84 0.60
N LYS A 74 -8.69 -8.09 1.69
CA LYS A 74 -9.28 -8.43 2.98
C LYS A 74 -10.80 -8.62 2.87
N GLY A 75 -11.49 -7.72 2.16
CA GLY A 75 -12.93 -7.82 1.92
C GLY A 75 -13.34 -9.08 1.15
N ILE A 76 -12.63 -9.41 0.06
CA ILE A 76 -12.90 -10.62 -0.72
C ILE A 76 -12.70 -11.87 0.14
N ILE A 77 -11.59 -11.94 0.87
CA ILE A 77 -11.19 -13.13 1.63
C ILE A 77 -12.17 -13.38 2.79
N ILE A 78 -12.46 -12.37 3.60
CA ILE A 78 -13.41 -12.48 4.72
C ILE A 78 -14.79 -12.90 4.21
N MET A 79 -15.29 -12.23 3.18
CA MET A 79 -16.60 -12.56 2.60
C MET A 79 -16.63 -13.99 2.06
N CYS A 80 -15.62 -14.43 1.32
CA CYS A 80 -15.56 -15.80 0.83
C CYS A 80 -15.55 -16.83 1.96
N LYS A 81 -14.83 -16.55 3.05
CA LYS A 81 -14.80 -17.39 4.25
C LYS A 81 -16.17 -17.47 4.93
N ASP A 82 -16.86 -16.34 5.07
CA ASP A 82 -18.20 -16.25 5.67
C ASP A 82 -19.26 -17.03 4.86
N PHE A 83 -19.06 -17.16 3.55
CA PHE A 83 -19.93 -17.93 2.65
C PHE A 83 -19.42 -19.35 2.35
N ASN A 84 -18.47 -19.88 3.13
CA ASN A 84 -17.90 -21.23 2.97
C ASN A 84 -17.34 -21.52 1.57
N ALA A 85 -16.82 -20.51 0.87
CA ALA A 85 -16.09 -20.73 -0.37
C ALA A 85 -14.79 -21.51 -0.11
N THR A 86 -14.25 -22.18 -1.12
CA THR A 86 -12.98 -22.90 -1.00
C THR A 86 -11.79 -21.95 -1.04
N TYR A 87 -10.63 -22.44 -0.59
CA TYR A 87 -9.37 -21.68 -0.67
C TYR A 87 -9.03 -21.39 -2.13
N GLU A 88 -9.14 -22.39 -3.00
CA GLU A 88 -8.83 -22.32 -4.42
C GLU A 88 -9.74 -21.33 -5.15
N ASP A 89 -11.07 -21.38 -4.90
CA ASP A 89 -12.01 -20.44 -5.51
C ASP A 89 -11.74 -18.99 -5.07
N THR A 90 -11.38 -18.81 -3.79
CA THR A 90 -11.06 -17.49 -3.23
C THR A 90 -9.77 -16.94 -3.81
N LEU A 91 -8.72 -17.76 -3.90
CA LEU A 91 -7.44 -17.40 -4.50
C LEU A 91 -7.64 -16.99 -5.98
N GLN A 92 -8.41 -17.78 -6.73
CA GLN A 92 -8.69 -17.47 -8.14
C GLN A 92 -9.50 -16.17 -8.28
N LYS A 93 -10.49 -15.95 -7.41
CA LYS A 93 -11.28 -14.71 -7.40
C LYS A 93 -10.41 -13.49 -7.06
N LEU A 94 -9.48 -13.63 -6.14
CA LEU A 94 -8.54 -12.58 -5.74
C LEU A 94 -7.61 -12.20 -6.91
N LYS A 95 -6.96 -13.20 -7.53
CA LYS A 95 -6.13 -13.01 -8.73
C LYS A 95 -6.87 -12.26 -9.83
N ASN A 96 -8.10 -12.71 -10.14
CA ASN A 96 -8.90 -12.12 -11.21
C ASN A 96 -9.37 -10.69 -10.88
N LYS A 97 -9.71 -10.40 -9.62
CA LYS A 97 -10.26 -9.09 -9.22
C LYS A 97 -9.18 -8.01 -9.09
N LEU A 98 -7.99 -8.38 -8.64
CA LEU A 98 -6.89 -7.45 -8.44
C LEU A 98 -5.87 -7.46 -9.58
N ASN A 99 -6.00 -8.39 -10.53
CA ASN A 99 -5.05 -8.58 -11.62
C ASN A 99 -3.61 -8.73 -11.12
N ILE A 100 -3.43 -9.57 -10.12
CA ILE A 100 -2.13 -9.85 -9.45
C ILE A 100 -1.66 -11.27 -9.74
N SER A 101 -0.36 -11.49 -9.55
CA SER A 101 0.25 -12.81 -9.69
C SER A 101 -0.27 -13.79 -8.63
N GLU A 102 -0.06 -15.08 -8.87
CA GLU A 102 -0.41 -16.12 -7.90
C GLU A 102 0.34 -15.97 -6.58
N LYS A 103 1.62 -15.62 -6.65
CA LYS A 103 2.44 -15.40 -5.45
C LYS A 103 1.91 -14.25 -4.59
N GLU A 104 1.57 -13.12 -5.21
CA GLU A 104 0.99 -11.98 -4.50
C GLU A 104 -0.38 -12.32 -3.89
N ALA A 105 -1.20 -13.09 -4.63
CA ALA A 105 -2.49 -13.55 -4.12
C ALA A 105 -2.31 -14.50 -2.91
N GLU A 106 -1.36 -15.43 -2.94
CA GLU A 106 -1.03 -16.30 -1.82
C GLU A 106 -0.55 -15.53 -0.58
N GLU A 107 0.25 -14.49 -0.78
CA GLU A 107 0.70 -13.61 0.32
C GLU A 107 -0.49 -12.90 0.98
N GLN A 108 -1.46 -12.39 0.20
CA GLN A 108 -2.69 -11.82 0.75
C GLN A 108 -3.57 -12.87 1.44
N MET A 109 -3.69 -14.08 0.88
CA MET A 109 -4.44 -15.18 1.50
C MET A 109 -3.87 -15.52 2.88
N LYS A 110 -2.54 -15.57 3.04
CA LYS A 110 -1.89 -15.84 4.35
C LYS A 110 -2.24 -14.82 5.44
N LEU A 111 -2.57 -13.59 5.06
CA LEU A 111 -2.90 -12.51 6.01
C LEU A 111 -4.33 -12.59 6.55
N TYR A 112 -5.29 -13.07 5.73
CA TYR A 112 -6.72 -12.87 6.01
C TYR A 112 -7.59 -14.14 5.92
N TRP A 113 -7.09 -15.25 5.37
CA TRP A 113 -7.84 -16.50 5.26
C TRP A 113 -7.89 -17.26 6.58
#